data_AF-A0AA43B393-F1
#
_entry.id   AF-A0AA43B393-F1
#
_cell.length_a   1.000
_cell.length_b   1.000
_cell.length_c   1.000
_cell.angle_alpha   90.00
_cell.angle_beta   90.00
_cell.angle_gamma   90.00
#
_symmetry.space_group_name_H-M   'P 1'
#
loop_
_entity.id
_entity.type
_entity.pdbx_description
1 polymer ?
#
loop_
_entity_poly.entity_id
_entity_poly.type
_entity_poly.pdbx_seq_one_letter_code
_entity_poly.pdbx_strand_id
1 'polypeptide(L)'
;MNRAPHFILVDCPGADRKLAFGLSWQVLIGSDVAGLARARGRRLRATHLVVGGSPATVAGYGRARSSWRRGSPATASRRRHTPHIQAAAQLYALRYPEGGMCLVPLPEGRYWLAAAQDGCVLSQADKVFASHRDALDAHARLREQRPALPEHDADAVWAALQQAVEPGARLAALPSRWAAMPLALRLFLICVVLSAAIPPLWNGLSTWISSRNPEMLDHATGEPVDPYLAMLEATPTHAPADLLRLLGAVGKLPIQVQGWALRHAQCDAGPRAWNCSARYTRAHPFATNQLLHARLPPGWHVSFKPLDEATLSWRVGSDAVPLARLALPSALRVDTELVAALQRLQPAFASVALDPAVALPLPPSLTTESPAFPAPVPPNIRRRALRMAGPLRSFALLPGPLPAVRWSRLTLDVQPQRQPSLVASTLVAELHGELYEQE
;
A
#
# COMPACT_ATOMS: atom_id res chain seq x y z
N MET A 1 19.01 -6.72 -21.44
CA MET A 1 18.38 -5.43 -21.82
C MET A 1 17.49 -4.93 -20.68
N ASN A 2 17.80 -3.78 -20.08
CA ASN A 2 17.03 -3.26 -18.93
C ASN A 2 15.78 -2.47 -19.33
N ARG A 3 15.59 -2.16 -20.63
CA ARG A 3 14.44 -1.41 -21.16
C ARG A 3 14.06 -1.90 -22.56
N ALA A 4 12.77 -1.87 -22.89
CA ALA A 4 12.27 -2.13 -24.24
C ALA A 4 12.76 -1.05 -25.23
N PRO A 5 12.94 -1.37 -26.52
CA PRO A 5 13.33 -0.40 -27.53
C PRO A 5 12.24 0.65 -27.79
N HIS A 6 12.63 1.77 -28.42
CA HIS A 6 11.68 2.69 -29.00
C HIS A 6 11.30 2.18 -30.38
N PHE A 7 10.01 1.91 -30.60
CA PHE A 7 9.53 1.51 -31.92
C PHE A 7 9.37 2.73 -32.83
N ILE A 8 9.48 2.49 -34.12
CA ILE A 8 9.22 3.46 -35.18
C ILE A 8 7.79 3.25 -35.65
N LEU A 9 7.08 4.34 -35.92
CA LEU A 9 5.75 4.31 -36.50
C LEU A 9 5.83 4.78 -37.95
N VAL A 10 5.23 4.03 -38.85
CA VAL A 10 5.01 4.44 -40.24
C VAL A 10 3.50 4.51 -40.48
N ASP A 11 3.06 5.61 -41.08
CA ASP A 11 1.67 5.83 -41.44
C ASP A 11 1.32 5.02 -42.70
N CYS A 12 0.17 4.35 -42.70
CA CYS A 12 -0.35 3.70 -43.90
C CYS A 12 -1.18 4.74 -44.68
N PRO A 13 -0.77 5.15 -45.89
CA PRO A 13 -1.53 6.12 -46.67
C PRO A 13 -2.97 5.65 -46.91
N GLY A 14 -3.95 6.53 -46.68
CA GLY A 14 -5.37 6.21 -46.90
C GLY A 14 -6.04 5.36 -45.82
N ALA A 15 -5.34 5.01 -44.73
CA ALA A 15 -5.92 4.27 -43.61
C ALA A 15 -5.67 4.97 -42.26
N ASP A 16 -6.65 4.95 -41.35
CA ASP A 16 -6.50 5.46 -39.96
C ASP A 16 -5.75 4.44 -39.06
N ARG A 17 -4.58 4.01 -39.53
CA ARG A 17 -3.72 3.04 -38.83
C ARG A 17 -2.25 3.31 -39.05
N LYS A 18 -1.44 2.80 -38.12
CA LYS A 18 0.02 2.92 -38.15
C LYS A 18 0.66 1.56 -37.95
N LEU A 19 1.78 1.32 -38.63
CA LEU A 19 2.62 0.14 -38.43
C LEU A 19 3.78 0.47 -37.49
N ALA A 20 3.99 -0.39 -36.50
CA ALA A 20 5.07 -0.29 -35.53
C ALA A 20 6.18 -1.30 -35.84
N PHE A 21 7.42 -0.81 -35.89
CA PHE A 21 8.63 -1.58 -36.20
C PHE A 21 9.65 -1.46 -35.07
N GLY A 22 10.46 -2.49 -34.87
CA GLY A 22 11.55 -2.43 -33.89
C GLY A 22 11.14 -2.86 -32.48
N LEU A 23 10.20 -3.80 -32.32
CA LEU A 23 9.82 -4.33 -31.02
C LEU A 23 10.85 -5.35 -30.52
N SER A 24 10.94 -5.52 -29.20
CA SER A 24 11.74 -6.59 -28.60
C SER A 24 10.86 -7.80 -28.35
N TRP A 25 11.19 -8.92 -29.00
CA TRP A 25 10.43 -10.16 -28.97
C TRP A 25 11.01 -11.16 -27.96
N GLN A 26 10.14 -11.73 -27.11
CA GLN A 26 10.53 -12.71 -26.09
C GLN A 26 9.53 -13.86 -26.03
N VAL A 27 10.06 -15.07 -25.84
CA VAL A 27 9.25 -16.27 -25.62
C VAL A 27 8.63 -16.22 -24.22
N LEU A 28 7.37 -16.64 -24.15
CA LEU A 28 6.58 -16.80 -22.94
C LEU A 28 6.30 -18.28 -22.73
N ILE A 29 6.69 -18.78 -21.56
CA ILE A 29 6.48 -20.18 -21.15
C ILE A 29 5.61 -20.15 -19.90
N GLY A 30 4.41 -20.73 -19.98
CA GLY A 30 3.48 -20.83 -18.86
C GLY A 30 2.02 -20.83 -19.31
N SER A 31 1.12 -21.09 -18.37
CA SER A 31 -0.33 -21.20 -18.60
C SER A 31 -1.04 -19.85 -18.70
N ASP A 32 -0.58 -18.81 -17.98
CA ASP A 32 -1.11 -17.44 -18.05
C ASP A 32 -0.22 -16.53 -18.90
N VAL A 33 -0.27 -16.74 -20.22
CA VAL A 33 0.53 -15.97 -21.19
C VAL A 33 0.24 -14.47 -21.10
N ALA A 34 -1.03 -14.09 -20.91
CA ALA A 34 -1.43 -12.68 -20.83
C ALA A 34 -0.91 -11.99 -19.56
N GLY A 35 -0.95 -12.67 -18.41
CA GLY A 35 -0.36 -12.17 -17.16
C GLY A 35 1.15 -12.07 -17.24
N LEU A 36 1.82 -13.09 -17.78
CA LEU A 36 3.26 -13.13 -17.97
C LEU A 36 3.74 -12.01 -18.91
N ALA A 37 3.04 -11.81 -20.04
CA ALA A 37 3.33 -10.73 -20.98
C ALA A 37 3.29 -9.36 -20.30
N ARG A 38 2.23 -9.09 -19.53
CA ARG A 38 2.10 -7.81 -18.80
C ARG A 38 3.17 -7.64 -17.73
N ALA A 39 3.46 -8.68 -16.96
CA ALA A 39 4.47 -8.64 -15.91
C ALA A 39 5.88 -8.36 -16.48
N ARG A 40 6.22 -9.01 -17.58
CA ARG A 40 7.51 -8.84 -18.26
C ARG A 40 7.62 -7.50 -18.98
N GLY A 41 6.56 -7.06 -19.67
CA GLY A 41 6.49 -5.72 -20.26
C GLY A 41 6.70 -4.61 -19.24
N ARG A 42 6.18 -4.76 -18.01
CA ARG A 42 6.43 -3.82 -16.90
C ARG A 42 7.89 -3.78 -16.47
N ARG A 43 8.55 -4.94 -16.34
CA ARG A 43 9.99 -5.02 -16.00
C ARG A 43 10.86 -4.34 -17.07
N LEU A 44 10.47 -4.46 -18.34
CA LEU A 44 11.13 -3.81 -19.47
C LEU A 44 10.74 -2.33 -19.64
N ARG A 45 9.91 -1.77 -18.77
CA ARG A 45 9.38 -0.39 -18.89
C ARG A 45 8.74 -0.12 -20.26
N ALA A 46 8.13 -1.15 -20.85
CA ALA A 46 7.41 -1.03 -22.11
C ALA A 46 6.15 -0.16 -21.95
N THR A 47 5.76 0.53 -23.01
CA THR A 47 4.49 1.29 -23.05
C THR A 47 3.41 0.55 -23.81
N HIS A 48 3.81 -0.31 -24.73
CA HIS A 48 2.93 -1.11 -25.57
C HIS A 48 3.45 -2.54 -25.62
N LEU A 49 2.53 -3.49 -25.76
CA LEU A 49 2.84 -4.89 -25.97
C LEU A 49 1.88 -5.51 -26.99
N VAL A 50 2.34 -6.56 -27.65
CA VAL A 50 1.52 -7.46 -28.47
C VAL A 50 1.88 -8.88 -28.06
N VAL A 51 0.89 -9.78 -28.07
CA VAL A 51 1.10 -11.21 -27.82
C VAL A 51 0.75 -11.94 -29.10
N GLY A 52 1.64 -12.83 -29.54
CA GLY A 52 1.52 -13.55 -30.79
C GLY A 52 1.96 -15.00 -30.69
N GLY A 53 1.81 -15.72 -31.79
CA GLY A 53 2.00 -17.17 -31.90
C GLY A 53 0.69 -17.95 -31.74
N SER A 54 0.67 -19.17 -32.29
CA SER A 54 -0.45 -20.11 -32.14
C SER A 54 0.06 -21.47 -31.64
N PRO A 55 -0.15 -21.84 -30.36
CA PRO A 55 -0.72 -21.00 -29.29
C PRO A 55 0.19 -19.81 -28.96
N ALA A 56 -0.34 -18.82 -28.25
CA ALA A 56 0.37 -17.59 -27.91
C ALA A 56 1.66 -17.87 -27.08
N THR A 57 2.81 -17.89 -27.74
CA THR A 57 4.10 -18.28 -27.15
C THR A 57 5.13 -17.15 -27.17
N VAL A 58 4.84 -16.02 -27.84
CA VAL A 58 5.76 -14.88 -27.94
C VAL A 58 5.07 -13.56 -27.63
N ALA A 59 5.82 -12.61 -27.09
CA ALA A 59 5.35 -11.24 -26.90
C ALA A 59 6.38 -10.22 -27.37
N GLY A 60 5.89 -9.21 -28.10
CA GLY A 60 6.64 -8.05 -28.57
C GLY A 60 6.43 -6.86 -27.63
N TYR A 61 7.52 -6.18 -27.27
CA TYR A 61 7.51 -5.05 -26.34
C TYR A 61 8.13 -3.80 -26.95
N GLY A 62 7.52 -2.64 -26.71
CA GLY A 62 8.04 -1.38 -27.23
C GLY A 62 7.63 -0.12 -26.46
N ARG A 63 8.40 0.96 -26.67
CA ARG A 63 8.18 2.28 -26.07
C ARG A 63 7.84 3.34 -27.13
N ALA A 64 6.67 3.95 -27.02
CA ALA A 64 6.32 5.15 -27.80
C ALA A 64 7.17 6.35 -27.32
N ARG A 65 7.63 7.20 -28.25
CA ARG A 65 8.32 8.46 -27.90
C ARG A 65 7.33 9.48 -27.32
N SER A 66 7.79 10.33 -26.40
CA SER A 66 6.94 11.24 -25.61
C SER A 66 6.26 12.35 -26.43
N SER A 67 6.83 12.76 -27.57
CA SER A 67 6.20 13.69 -28.52
C SER A 67 4.85 13.18 -29.05
N TRP A 68 4.63 11.87 -29.00
CA TRP A 68 3.40 11.22 -29.44
C TRP A 68 2.40 10.99 -28.29
N ARG A 69 2.77 11.29 -27.04
CA ARG A 69 1.84 11.31 -25.89
C ARG A 69 1.04 12.59 -25.79
N ARG A 70 1.52 13.68 -26.40
CA ARG A 70 0.83 14.97 -26.51
C ARG A 70 0.43 15.17 -27.96
N GLY A 71 -0.77 14.73 -28.31
CA GLY A 71 -1.43 15.30 -29.49
C GLY A 71 -1.48 16.82 -29.34
N SER A 72 -1.10 17.53 -30.40
CA SER A 72 -1.09 18.99 -30.48
C SER A 72 -2.42 19.58 -29.97
N PRO A 73 -2.44 20.65 -29.15
CA PRO A 73 -3.68 21.18 -28.55
C PRO A 73 -4.62 21.87 -29.54
N ALA A 74 -4.25 22.04 -30.81
CA ALA A 74 -4.93 22.93 -31.73
C ALA A 74 -6.23 22.37 -32.37
N THR A 75 -6.62 21.12 -32.11
CA THR A 75 -7.87 20.54 -32.67
C THR A 75 -8.58 19.64 -31.65
N ALA A 76 -8.93 20.19 -30.49
CA ALA A 76 -9.64 19.52 -29.42
C ALA A 76 -11.18 19.45 -29.63
N SER A 77 -11.66 19.02 -30.80
CA SER A 77 -13.11 18.90 -31.07
C SER A 77 -13.55 17.69 -31.92
N ARG A 78 -12.74 16.62 -32.02
CA ARG A 78 -13.22 15.32 -32.51
C ARG A 78 -12.83 14.21 -31.54
N ARG A 79 -13.82 13.40 -31.12
CA ARG A 79 -13.70 12.18 -30.31
C ARG A 79 -12.36 11.50 -30.60
N ARG A 80 -11.49 11.41 -29.59
CA ARG A 80 -10.14 10.80 -29.66
C ARG A 80 -10.24 9.32 -30.08
N HIS A 81 -10.26 9.04 -31.38
CA HIS A 81 -9.85 7.75 -31.91
C HIS A 81 -8.34 7.67 -31.73
N THR A 82 -7.88 6.86 -30.77
CA THR A 82 -6.48 6.47 -30.71
C THR A 82 -6.17 5.67 -31.99
N PRO A 83 -5.20 6.08 -32.83
CA PRO A 83 -4.94 5.41 -34.09
C PRO A 83 -4.67 3.92 -33.86
N HIS A 84 -5.19 3.07 -34.74
CA HIS A 84 -4.98 1.62 -34.63
C HIS A 84 -3.52 1.29 -34.95
N ILE A 85 -2.73 0.98 -33.92
CA ILE A 85 -1.32 0.61 -34.10
C ILE A 85 -1.20 -0.91 -34.24
N GLN A 86 -0.61 -1.34 -35.34
CA GLN A 86 -0.36 -2.74 -35.69
C GLN A 86 1.15 -3.03 -35.59
N ALA A 87 1.55 -4.10 -34.92
CA ALA A 87 2.94 -4.56 -34.88
C ALA A 87 3.29 -5.21 -36.22
N ALA A 88 4.19 -4.61 -36.98
CA ALA A 88 4.51 -5.04 -38.34
C ALA A 88 5.04 -6.48 -38.38
N ALA A 89 5.91 -6.85 -37.43
CA ALA A 89 6.45 -8.20 -37.38
C ALA A 89 5.38 -9.25 -37.02
N GLN A 90 4.42 -8.92 -36.15
CA GLN A 90 3.31 -9.84 -35.86
C GLN A 90 2.40 -9.99 -37.06
N LEU A 91 2.14 -8.89 -37.76
CA LEU A 91 1.31 -8.89 -38.96
C LEU A 91 1.97 -9.73 -40.08
N TYR A 92 3.30 -9.62 -40.22
CA TYR A 92 4.09 -10.48 -41.09
C TYR A 92 3.96 -11.97 -40.70
N ALA A 93 4.13 -12.29 -39.42
CA ALA A 93 4.02 -13.68 -38.94
C ALA A 93 2.61 -14.28 -39.15
N LEU A 94 1.56 -13.46 -39.03
CA LEU A 94 0.18 -13.89 -39.30
C LEU A 94 -0.09 -14.06 -40.81
N ARG A 95 0.57 -13.25 -41.65
CA ARG A 95 0.40 -13.32 -43.11
C ARG A 95 1.15 -14.49 -43.74
N TYR A 96 2.28 -14.88 -43.14
CA TYR A 96 3.15 -15.96 -43.58
C TYR A 96 3.31 -16.99 -42.46
N PRO A 97 2.27 -17.81 -42.17
CA PRO A 97 2.28 -18.75 -41.04
C PRO A 97 3.37 -19.81 -41.17
N GLU A 98 3.68 -20.26 -42.38
CA GLU A 98 4.77 -21.22 -42.70
C GLU A 98 6.17 -20.67 -42.37
N GLY A 99 6.28 -19.37 -42.13
CA GLY A 99 7.53 -18.69 -41.82
C GLY A 99 8.25 -18.12 -43.05
N GLY A 100 9.36 -17.45 -42.78
CA GLY A 100 10.18 -16.78 -43.78
C GLY A 100 10.94 -15.61 -43.20
N MET A 101 11.74 -14.97 -44.05
CA MET A 101 12.45 -13.74 -43.73
C MET A 101 12.38 -12.74 -44.89
N CYS A 102 12.47 -11.45 -44.58
CA CYS A 102 12.51 -10.38 -45.58
C CYS A 102 13.28 -9.16 -45.07
N LEU A 103 13.87 -8.42 -46.01
CA LEU A 103 14.50 -7.12 -45.75
C LEU A 103 13.77 -6.03 -46.54
N VAL A 104 12.94 -5.25 -45.86
CA VAL A 104 12.06 -4.26 -46.50
C VAL A 104 12.64 -2.85 -46.34
N PRO A 105 12.78 -2.08 -47.43
CA PRO A 105 13.09 -0.65 -47.32
C PRO A 105 11.87 0.09 -46.76
N LEU A 106 12.10 0.85 -45.69
CA LEU A 106 11.10 1.73 -45.06
C LEU A 106 11.23 3.16 -45.60
N PRO A 107 10.18 4.00 -45.46
CA PRO A 107 10.29 5.43 -45.65
C PRO A 107 11.43 6.03 -44.79
N GLU A 108 11.96 7.19 -45.21
CA GLU A 108 13.11 7.85 -44.57
C GLU A 108 14.46 7.11 -44.71
N GLY A 109 14.61 6.21 -45.68
CA GLY A 109 15.89 5.56 -45.99
C GLY A 109 16.34 4.53 -44.95
N ARG A 110 15.40 3.96 -44.18
CA ARG A 110 15.68 2.90 -43.19
C ARG A 110 15.36 1.53 -43.78
N TYR A 111 15.88 0.48 -43.15
CA TYR A 111 15.67 -0.91 -43.58
C TYR A 111 15.16 -1.74 -42.43
N TRP A 112 14.11 -2.52 -42.66
CA TRP A 112 13.51 -3.38 -41.66
C TRP A 112 13.74 -4.86 -41.99
N LEU A 113 14.36 -5.56 -41.05
CA LEU A 113 14.56 -7.01 -41.12
C LEU A 113 13.48 -7.71 -40.30
N ALA A 114 12.69 -8.54 -40.96
CA ALA A 114 11.67 -9.37 -40.34
C ALA A 114 11.95 -10.85 -40.60
N ALA A 115 11.59 -11.69 -39.63
CA ALA A 115 11.57 -13.13 -39.78
C ALA A 115 10.58 -13.73 -38.79
N ALA A 116 9.87 -14.75 -39.25
CA ALA A 116 8.89 -15.49 -38.48
C ALA A 116 8.97 -16.97 -38.82
N GLN A 117 8.48 -17.81 -37.92
CA GLN A 117 8.35 -19.24 -38.11
C GLN A 117 7.16 -19.73 -37.28
N ASP A 118 6.33 -20.60 -37.85
CA ASP A 118 5.14 -21.15 -37.20
C ASP A 118 4.22 -20.06 -36.60
N GLY A 119 3.99 -18.99 -37.37
CA GLY A 119 3.21 -17.82 -36.94
C GLY A 119 3.81 -17.00 -35.78
N CYS A 120 5.05 -17.28 -35.39
CA CYS A 120 5.77 -16.63 -34.28
C CYS A 120 6.92 -15.77 -34.80
N VAL A 121 7.03 -14.53 -34.30
CA VAL A 121 8.17 -13.66 -34.62
C VAL A 121 9.42 -14.13 -33.88
N LEU A 122 10.54 -14.22 -34.60
CA LEU A 122 11.82 -14.62 -34.01
C LEU A 122 12.43 -13.51 -33.15
N SER A 123 13.14 -13.86 -32.08
CA SER A 123 13.72 -12.87 -31.14
C SER A 123 14.76 -11.93 -31.76
N GLN A 124 15.44 -12.38 -32.81
CA GLN A 124 16.40 -11.58 -33.58
C GLN A 124 15.77 -10.83 -34.77
N ALA A 125 14.48 -11.03 -35.00
CA ALA A 125 13.71 -10.34 -36.03
C ALA A 125 13.15 -9.00 -35.51
N ASP A 126 12.49 -8.28 -36.39
CA ASP A 126 11.93 -6.95 -36.14
C ASP A 126 12.99 -5.91 -35.76
N LYS A 127 14.04 -5.82 -36.57
CA LYS A 127 15.12 -4.84 -36.41
C LYS A 127 15.06 -3.79 -37.49
N VAL A 128 15.30 -2.53 -37.10
CA VAL A 128 15.39 -1.41 -38.04
C VAL A 128 16.80 -0.87 -38.07
N PHE A 129 17.36 -0.74 -39.27
CA PHE A 129 18.70 -0.27 -39.55
C PHE A 129 18.64 1.06 -40.29
N ALA A 130 19.57 1.97 -39.98
CA ALA A 130 19.74 3.22 -40.73
C ALA A 130 20.63 3.04 -41.96
N SER A 131 21.57 2.08 -41.91
CA SER A 131 22.50 1.77 -42.99
C SER A 131 22.01 0.53 -43.75
N HIS A 132 22.01 0.61 -45.08
CA HIS A 132 21.69 -0.53 -45.94
C HIS A 132 22.69 -1.68 -45.75
N ARG A 133 23.98 -1.35 -45.61
CA ARG A 133 25.05 -2.33 -45.40
C ARG A 133 24.83 -3.11 -44.11
N ASP A 134 24.53 -2.43 -43.01
CA ASP A 134 24.28 -3.10 -41.72
C ASP A 134 23.06 -4.02 -41.78
N ALA A 135 22.05 -3.61 -42.56
CA ALA A 135 20.85 -4.40 -42.80
C ALA A 135 21.15 -5.68 -43.59
N LEU A 136 21.96 -5.59 -44.65
CA LEU A 136 22.42 -6.72 -45.43
C LEU A 136 23.30 -7.68 -44.61
N ASP A 137 24.22 -7.15 -43.81
CA ASP A 137 25.08 -7.96 -42.94
C ASP A 137 24.24 -8.72 -41.89
N ALA A 138 23.25 -8.06 -41.29
CA ALA A 138 22.32 -8.69 -40.35
C ALA A 138 21.43 -9.74 -41.03
N HIS A 139 20.99 -9.45 -42.26
CA HIS A 139 20.21 -10.38 -43.09
C HIS A 139 21.01 -11.64 -43.44
N ALA A 140 22.27 -11.48 -43.85
CA ALA A 140 23.16 -12.60 -44.16
C ALA A 140 23.41 -13.49 -42.95
N ARG A 141 23.71 -12.90 -41.78
CA ARG A 141 23.87 -13.65 -40.52
C ARG A 141 22.61 -14.43 -40.13
N LEU A 142 21.43 -13.85 -40.34
CA LEU A 142 20.18 -14.53 -40.04
C LEU A 142 19.95 -15.72 -40.99
N ARG A 143 20.28 -15.56 -42.27
CA ARG A 143 20.18 -16.62 -43.28
C ARG A 143 21.11 -17.79 -42.95
N GLU A 144 22.35 -17.51 -42.56
CA GLU A 144 23.30 -18.53 -42.09
C GLU A 144 22.80 -19.29 -40.86
N GLN A 145 22.18 -18.59 -39.91
CA GLN A 145 21.62 -19.21 -38.70
C GLN A 145 20.33 -20.01 -38.98
N ARG A 146 19.59 -19.66 -40.04
CA ARG A 146 18.27 -20.22 -40.36
C ARG A 146 18.14 -20.51 -41.87
N PRO A 147 18.93 -21.44 -42.42
CA PRO A 147 18.97 -21.69 -43.86
C PRO A 147 17.66 -22.25 -44.44
N ALA A 148 16.79 -22.81 -43.59
CA ALA A 148 15.51 -23.37 -43.99
C ALA A 148 14.38 -22.33 -44.16
N LEU A 149 14.59 -21.06 -43.77
CA LEU A 149 13.56 -20.03 -43.90
C LEU A 149 13.54 -19.46 -45.33
N PRO A 150 12.39 -19.45 -46.02
CA PRO A 150 12.29 -18.85 -47.34
C PRO A 150 12.46 -17.32 -47.28
N GLU A 151 13.08 -16.76 -48.31
CA GLU A 151 13.20 -15.31 -48.49
C GLU A 151 11.96 -14.79 -49.24
N HIS A 152 11.28 -13.80 -48.66
CA HIS A 152 10.10 -13.18 -49.26
C HIS A 152 10.48 -11.84 -49.90
N ASP A 153 9.89 -11.59 -51.07
CA ASP A 153 10.07 -10.35 -51.82
C ASP A 153 9.65 -9.12 -50.99
N ALA A 154 10.52 -8.12 -50.95
CA ALA A 154 10.38 -6.96 -50.09
C ALA A 154 9.17 -6.10 -50.46
N ASP A 155 8.92 -5.91 -51.75
CA ASP A 155 7.84 -5.06 -52.27
C ASP A 155 6.48 -5.74 -52.05
N ALA A 156 6.39 -7.04 -52.30
CA ALA A 156 5.20 -7.84 -52.01
C ALA A 156 4.85 -7.84 -50.52
N VAL A 157 5.84 -7.99 -49.64
CA VAL A 157 5.65 -7.91 -48.18
C VAL A 157 5.19 -6.52 -47.77
N TRP A 158 5.83 -5.45 -48.28
CA TRP A 158 5.44 -4.08 -47.95
C TRP A 158 4.00 -3.77 -48.38
N ALA A 159 3.62 -4.16 -49.60
CA ALA A 159 2.25 -4.02 -50.09
C ALA A 159 1.24 -4.78 -49.21
N ALA A 160 1.57 -6.01 -48.83
CA ALA A 160 0.72 -6.82 -47.96
C ALA A 160 0.53 -6.19 -46.56
N LEU A 161 1.60 -5.70 -45.93
CA LEU A 161 1.52 -5.03 -44.63
C LEU A 161 0.71 -3.74 -44.68
N GLN A 162 0.82 -3.00 -45.78
CA GLN A 162 0.03 -1.79 -45.98
C GLN A 162 -1.46 -2.06 -46.13
N GLN A 163 -1.88 -3.28 -46.52
CA GLN A 163 -3.29 -3.65 -46.73
C GLN A 163 -3.89 -4.47 -45.58
N ALA A 164 -3.10 -5.30 -44.90
CA ALA A 164 -3.58 -6.19 -43.85
C ALA A 164 -3.93 -5.48 -42.53
N VAL A 165 -4.98 -5.96 -41.87
CA VAL A 165 -5.34 -5.57 -40.49
C VAL A 165 -5.72 -6.83 -39.73
N GLU A 166 -4.92 -7.17 -38.74
CA GLU A 166 -5.19 -8.34 -37.92
C GLU A 166 -5.42 -7.93 -36.46
N PRO A 167 -6.47 -8.44 -35.79
CA PRO A 167 -6.67 -8.22 -34.36
C PRO A 167 -5.47 -8.73 -33.54
N GLY A 168 -4.87 -9.85 -33.94
CA GLY A 168 -3.72 -10.45 -33.26
C GLY A 168 -2.41 -9.65 -33.38
N ALA A 169 -2.31 -8.74 -34.34
CA ALA A 169 -1.16 -7.85 -34.50
C ALA A 169 -1.34 -6.49 -33.81
N ARG A 170 -2.50 -6.22 -33.17
CA ARG A 170 -2.76 -4.93 -32.53
C ARG A 170 -1.89 -4.72 -31.29
N LEU A 171 -1.18 -3.61 -31.24
CA LEU A 171 -0.44 -3.18 -30.05
C LEU A 171 -1.39 -2.66 -28.98
N ALA A 172 -1.39 -3.33 -27.83
CA ALA A 172 -2.12 -2.91 -26.66
C ALA A 172 -1.27 -1.95 -25.81
N ALA A 173 -1.86 -0.83 -25.39
CA ALA A 173 -1.22 0.05 -24.41
C ALA A 173 -1.11 -0.69 -23.07
N LEU A 174 0.10 -0.72 -22.51
CA LEU A 174 0.35 -1.29 -21.18
C LEU A 174 0.11 -0.18 -20.14
N PRO A 175 -0.98 -0.23 -19.35
CA PRO A 175 -1.24 0.82 -18.38
C PRO A 175 -0.14 0.84 -17.31
N SER A 176 0.25 2.07 -16.91
CA SER A 176 1.10 2.28 -15.75
C SER A 176 0.46 1.66 -14.49
N ARG A 177 1.26 1.25 -13.50
CA ARG A 177 0.75 0.76 -12.20
C ARG A 177 -0.23 1.73 -11.56
N TRP A 178 0.02 3.03 -11.70
CA TRP A 178 -0.90 4.09 -11.28
C TRP A 178 -2.19 4.09 -12.08
N ALA A 179 -2.10 3.96 -13.41
CA ALA A 179 -3.24 3.92 -14.32
C ALA A 179 -4.09 2.63 -14.22
N ALA A 180 -3.60 1.60 -13.53
CA ALA A 180 -4.34 0.39 -13.21
C ALA A 180 -5.03 0.45 -11.82
N MET A 181 -4.71 1.44 -10.98
CA MET A 181 -5.39 1.60 -9.69
C MET A 181 -6.81 2.15 -9.87
N PRO A 182 -7.80 1.68 -9.08
CA PRO A 182 -9.14 2.26 -9.06
C PRO A 182 -9.08 3.77 -8.82
N LEU A 183 -9.96 4.53 -9.48
CA LEU A 183 -10.01 5.98 -9.35
C LEU A 183 -10.17 6.42 -7.88
N ALA A 184 -10.97 5.69 -7.10
CA ALA A 184 -11.13 5.91 -5.67
C ALA A 184 -9.81 5.83 -4.89
N LEU A 185 -8.94 4.86 -5.20
CA LEU A 185 -7.62 4.74 -4.53
C LEU A 185 -6.67 5.85 -4.95
N ARG A 186 -6.74 6.31 -6.21
CA ARG A 186 -5.95 7.47 -6.67
C ARG A 186 -6.38 8.74 -5.95
N LEU A 187 -7.69 8.98 -5.86
CA LEU A 187 -8.24 10.12 -5.14
C LEU A 187 -7.87 10.05 -3.66
N PHE A 188 -7.98 8.87 -3.03
CA PHE A 188 -7.55 8.66 -1.66
C PHE A 188 -6.07 9.00 -1.46
N LEU A 189 -5.16 8.48 -2.31
CA LEU A 189 -3.73 8.79 -2.22
C LEU A 189 -3.43 10.27 -2.48
N ILE A 190 -4.14 10.91 -3.41
CA ILE A 190 -4.04 12.35 -3.66
C ILE A 190 -4.50 13.13 -2.43
N CYS A 191 -5.61 12.74 -1.80
CA CYS A 191 -6.10 13.34 -0.56
C CYS A 191 -5.13 13.13 0.60
N VAL A 192 -4.49 11.96 0.72
CA VAL A 192 -3.45 11.69 1.73
C VAL A 192 -2.24 12.60 1.51
N VAL A 193 -1.74 12.69 0.26
CA VAL A 193 -0.62 13.58 -0.07
C VAL A 193 -0.98 15.05 0.15
N LEU A 194 -2.18 15.48 -0.25
CA LEU A 194 -2.68 16.83 0.03
C LEU A 194 -2.78 17.07 1.54
N SER A 195 -3.34 16.13 2.32
CA SER A 195 -3.44 16.27 3.76
C SER A 195 -2.09 16.33 4.47
N ALA A 196 -1.04 15.73 3.90
CA ALA A 196 0.32 15.80 4.41
C ALA A 196 1.08 17.05 3.94
N ALA A 197 0.76 17.58 2.76
CA ALA A 197 1.43 18.75 2.17
C ALA A 197 0.75 20.08 2.50
N ILE A 198 -0.55 20.09 2.81
CA ILE A 198 -1.30 21.28 3.21
C ILE A 198 -0.75 21.91 4.50
N PRO A 199 -0.44 21.16 5.59
CA PRO A 199 0.05 21.77 6.82
C PRO A 199 1.36 22.58 6.68
N PRO A 200 2.43 22.09 6.01
CA PRO A 200 3.66 22.88 5.87
C PRO A 200 3.54 24.06 4.89
N LEU A 201 2.73 23.93 3.83
CA LEU A 201 2.48 25.03 2.87
C LEU A 201 1.59 26.13 3.46
N TRP A 202 0.59 25.73 4.26
CA TRP A 202 -0.29 26.65 4.98
C TRP A 202 0.48 27.41 6.05
N ASN A 203 1.34 26.73 6.83
CA ASN A 203 2.16 27.37 7.85
C ASN A 203 3.16 28.39 7.26
N GLY A 204 3.75 28.12 6.08
CA GLY A 204 4.64 29.06 5.42
C GLY A 204 3.92 30.29 4.84
N LEU A 205 2.69 30.13 4.35
CA LEU A 205 1.90 31.22 3.79
C LEU A 205 1.22 32.05 4.89
N SER A 206 0.78 31.42 5.99
CA SER A 206 0.21 32.12 7.15
C SER A 206 1.26 32.97 7.86
N THR A 207 2.52 32.53 7.95
CA THR A 207 3.60 33.37 8.51
C THR A 207 3.91 34.60 7.65
N TRP A 208 3.66 34.55 6.34
CA TRP A 208 3.86 35.68 5.43
C TRP A 208 2.67 36.65 5.40
N ILE A 209 1.46 36.17 5.68
CA ILE A 209 0.24 36.99 5.75
C ILE A 209 0.09 37.61 7.15
N SER A 210 0.43 36.87 8.22
CA SER A 210 0.36 37.35 9.61
C SER A 210 1.45 38.36 9.98
N SER A 211 2.50 38.53 9.17
CA SER A 211 3.49 39.61 9.36
C SER A 211 2.99 40.99 8.87
N ARG A 212 1.72 41.09 8.43
CA ARG A 212 1.14 42.34 7.91
C ARG A 212 0.01 42.97 8.72
N ASN A 213 -0.32 42.46 9.91
CA ASN A 213 -1.24 43.16 10.81
C ASN A 213 -0.86 42.93 12.28
N PRO A 214 -0.31 43.93 12.98
CA PRO A 214 -0.43 44.01 14.42
C PRO A 214 -1.73 44.77 14.70
N GLU A 215 -2.82 44.05 14.93
CA GLU A 215 -3.97 44.66 15.59
C GLU A 215 -4.36 43.76 16.75
N MET A 216 -4.00 44.27 17.94
CA MET A 216 -4.56 43.87 19.21
C MET A 216 -6.07 43.71 19.09
N LEU A 217 -6.58 42.54 19.49
CA LEU A 217 -7.85 42.49 20.19
C LEU A 217 -7.63 41.79 21.52
N ASP A 218 -7.55 42.66 22.52
CA ASP A 218 -7.79 42.37 23.92
C ASP A 218 -9.24 41.87 24.07
N HIS A 219 -9.37 40.69 24.68
CA HIS A 219 -10.39 40.29 25.67
C HIS A 219 -10.66 38.78 25.65
N ALA A 220 -9.95 38.08 26.52
CA ALA A 220 -10.57 37.11 27.40
C ALA A 220 -9.77 37.10 28.71
N THR A 221 -10.35 37.73 29.73
CA THR A 221 -10.01 37.56 31.15
C THR A 221 -10.20 36.08 31.54
N GLY A 222 -9.18 35.28 31.24
CA GLY A 222 -8.88 34.05 31.96
C GLY A 222 -7.51 34.23 32.58
N GLU A 223 -7.30 33.73 33.79
CA GLU A 223 -5.95 33.65 34.37
C GLU A 223 -4.95 33.11 33.34
N PRO A 224 -3.67 33.52 33.37
CA PRO A 224 -2.64 32.91 32.53
C PRO A 224 -2.53 31.42 32.90
N VAL A 225 -3.30 30.57 32.21
CA VAL A 225 -3.23 29.13 32.38
C VAL A 225 -1.87 28.72 31.83
N ASP A 226 -1.01 28.21 32.71
CA ASP A 226 0.28 27.67 32.31
C ASP A 226 0.05 26.63 31.20
N PRO A 227 0.52 26.87 29.96
CA PRO A 227 0.28 25.98 28.84
C PRO A 227 0.89 24.58 29.07
N TYR A 228 1.89 24.47 29.95
CA TYR A 228 2.43 23.20 30.40
C TYR A 228 1.42 22.43 31.25
N LEU A 229 0.82 23.08 32.27
CA LEU A 229 -0.22 22.47 33.09
C LEU A 229 -1.46 22.11 32.27
N ALA A 230 -1.85 22.93 31.30
CA ALA A 230 -2.95 22.61 30.39
C ALA A 230 -2.69 21.34 29.56
N MET A 231 -1.45 21.13 29.09
CA MET A 231 -1.04 19.91 28.38
C MET A 231 -1.10 18.68 29.30
N LEU A 232 -0.63 18.80 30.55
CA LEU A 232 -0.68 17.72 31.52
C LEU A 232 -2.11 17.38 31.96
N GLU A 233 -2.98 18.38 32.12
CA GLU A 233 -4.41 18.17 32.39
C GLU A 233 -5.14 17.51 31.20
N ALA A 234 -4.73 17.81 29.96
CA ALA A 234 -5.28 17.21 28.75
C ALA A 234 -4.76 15.78 28.48
N THR A 235 -3.77 15.30 29.24
CA THR A 235 -3.17 13.97 29.03
C THR A 235 -3.82 12.94 29.97
N PRO A 236 -4.74 12.08 29.48
CA PRO A 236 -5.38 11.07 30.30
C PRO A 236 -4.41 9.93 30.61
N THR A 237 -4.38 9.50 31.86
CA THR A 237 -3.71 8.28 32.34
C THR A 237 -4.73 7.35 32.97
N HIS A 238 -4.45 6.06 32.96
CA HIS A 238 -5.41 5.06 33.46
C HIS A 238 -5.07 4.65 34.88
N ALA A 239 -6.10 4.59 35.72
CA ALA A 239 -5.94 4.03 37.03
C ALA A 239 -5.65 2.52 36.92
N PRO A 240 -4.90 1.93 37.84
CA PRO A 240 -4.65 0.49 37.93
C PRO A 240 -5.91 -0.37 37.87
N ALA A 241 -6.99 0.10 38.53
CA ALA A 241 -8.28 -0.57 38.55
C ALA A 241 -8.96 -0.59 37.17
N ASP A 242 -8.66 0.38 36.29
CA ASP A 242 -9.23 0.44 34.93
C ASP A 242 -8.77 -0.74 34.09
N LEU A 243 -7.48 -1.11 34.17
CA LEU A 243 -6.96 -2.25 33.44
C LEU A 243 -7.61 -3.56 33.91
N LEU A 244 -7.78 -3.74 35.23
CA LEU A 244 -8.48 -4.91 35.77
C LEU A 244 -9.95 -4.96 35.36
N ARG A 245 -10.63 -3.80 35.33
CA ARG A 245 -12.01 -3.69 34.84
C ARG A 245 -12.12 -4.02 33.35
N LEU A 246 -11.16 -3.56 32.54
CA LEU A 246 -11.06 -3.87 31.12
C LEU A 246 -10.82 -5.36 30.89
N LEU A 247 -9.84 -5.96 31.58
CA LEU A 247 -9.54 -7.39 31.50
C LEU A 247 -10.74 -8.23 31.96
N GLY A 248 -11.44 -7.81 33.01
CA GLY A 248 -12.68 -8.44 33.46
C GLY A 248 -13.82 -8.33 32.45
N ALA A 249 -13.94 -7.22 31.73
CA ALA A 249 -14.92 -7.06 30.66
C ALA A 249 -14.61 -7.94 29.43
N VAL A 250 -13.35 -8.00 29.01
CA VAL A 250 -12.89 -8.88 27.93
C VAL A 250 -13.01 -10.35 28.34
N GLY A 251 -12.75 -10.68 29.60
CA GLY A 251 -12.89 -12.04 30.14
C GLY A 251 -14.34 -12.57 30.16
N LYS A 252 -15.35 -11.70 30.00
CA LYS A 252 -16.76 -12.09 29.87
C LYS A 252 -17.15 -12.51 28.44
N LEU A 253 -16.24 -12.38 27.47
CA LEU A 253 -16.50 -12.77 26.08
C LEU A 253 -16.60 -14.30 25.96
N PRO A 254 -17.71 -14.85 25.45
CA PRO A 254 -17.81 -16.28 25.21
C PRO A 254 -16.92 -16.69 24.03
N ILE A 255 -16.03 -17.65 24.22
CA ILE A 255 -15.17 -18.16 23.13
C ILE A 255 -16.04 -18.79 22.03
N GLN A 256 -17.13 -19.46 22.42
CA GLN A 256 -18.15 -19.99 21.51
C GLN A 256 -19.55 -19.69 22.04
N VAL A 257 -20.46 -19.31 21.16
CA VAL A 257 -21.86 -19.04 21.49
C VAL A 257 -22.76 -19.47 20.32
N GLN A 258 -23.64 -20.45 20.55
CA GLN A 258 -24.63 -20.90 19.56
C GLN A 258 -24.04 -21.20 18.17
N GLY A 259 -22.86 -21.83 18.11
CA GLY A 259 -22.16 -22.17 16.86
C GLY A 259 -21.38 -21.01 16.21
N TRP A 260 -21.31 -19.85 16.86
CA TRP A 260 -20.37 -18.77 16.54
C TRP A 260 -19.11 -18.91 17.38
N ALA A 261 -17.94 -18.66 16.78
CA ALA A 261 -16.65 -18.70 17.47
C ALA A 261 -15.98 -17.34 17.44
N LEU A 262 -15.47 -16.90 18.59
CA LEU A 262 -14.66 -15.69 18.72
C LEU A 262 -13.35 -15.88 17.93
N ARG A 263 -12.98 -14.89 17.13
CA ARG A 263 -11.69 -14.86 16.42
C ARG A 263 -10.76 -13.79 16.95
N HIS A 264 -11.32 -12.62 17.21
CA HIS A 264 -10.56 -11.43 17.58
C HIS A 264 -11.41 -10.52 18.46
N ALA A 265 -10.81 -9.85 19.43
CA ALA A 265 -11.41 -8.73 20.13
C ALA A 265 -10.39 -7.60 20.29
N GLN A 266 -10.88 -6.37 20.22
CA GLN A 266 -10.06 -5.16 20.31
C GLN A 266 -10.79 -4.12 21.15
N CYS A 267 -10.07 -3.51 22.08
CA CYS A 267 -10.51 -2.38 22.88
C CYS A 267 -9.53 -1.22 22.68
N ASP A 268 -10.03 -0.09 22.22
CA ASP A 268 -9.26 1.15 22.09
C ASP A 268 -9.68 2.15 23.19
N ALA A 269 -8.70 2.83 23.77
CA ALA A 269 -8.94 3.84 24.80
C ALA A 269 -9.57 5.10 24.18
N GLY A 270 -10.76 5.46 24.66
CA GLY A 270 -11.40 6.75 24.41
C GLY A 270 -11.26 7.70 25.61
N PRO A 271 -11.77 8.93 25.51
CA PRO A 271 -11.57 9.97 26.54
C PRO A 271 -12.24 9.67 27.89
N ARG A 272 -13.29 8.84 27.94
CA ARG A 272 -14.02 8.46 29.17
C ARG A 272 -14.39 6.98 29.24
N ALA A 273 -14.10 6.23 28.18
CA ALA A 273 -14.49 4.84 28.06
C ALA A 273 -13.61 4.13 27.03
N TRP A 274 -13.43 2.83 27.24
CA TRP A 274 -12.89 1.93 26.24
C TRP A 274 -13.98 1.57 25.24
N ASN A 275 -13.70 1.72 23.96
CA ASN A 275 -14.55 1.23 22.90
C ASN A 275 -14.07 -0.16 22.51
N CYS A 276 -14.86 -1.17 22.84
CA CYS A 276 -14.52 -2.56 22.58
C CYS A 276 -15.35 -3.13 21.44
N SER A 277 -14.71 -4.00 20.65
CA SER A 277 -15.34 -4.77 19.61
C SER A 277 -14.83 -6.20 19.59
N ALA A 278 -15.67 -7.16 19.22
CA ALA A 278 -15.32 -8.57 19.10
C ALA A 278 -15.89 -9.14 17.80
N ARG A 279 -15.05 -9.83 17.04
CA ARG A 279 -15.39 -10.46 15.78
C ARG A 279 -15.61 -11.96 15.98
N TYR A 280 -16.80 -12.40 15.61
CA TYR A 280 -17.20 -13.79 15.60
C TYR A 280 -17.37 -14.27 14.17
N THR A 281 -16.97 -15.51 13.93
CA THR A 281 -17.20 -16.21 12.67
C THR A 281 -18.11 -17.40 12.90
N ARG A 282 -18.92 -17.70 11.89
CA ARG A 282 -19.79 -18.87 11.88
C ARG A 282 -18.94 -20.16 11.87
N ALA A 283 -19.01 -20.93 12.95
CA ALA A 283 -18.24 -22.18 13.11
C ALA A 283 -19.10 -23.44 12.92
N HIS A 284 -20.43 -23.32 12.93
CA HIS A 284 -21.34 -24.45 12.80
C HIS A 284 -22.46 -24.20 11.77
N PRO A 285 -22.88 -25.21 10.96
CA PRO A 285 -23.90 -25.06 9.91
C PRO A 285 -25.30 -24.66 10.40
N PHE A 286 -25.60 -24.86 11.69
CA PHE A 286 -26.87 -24.47 12.31
C PHE A 286 -26.81 -23.13 13.05
N ALA A 287 -25.65 -22.46 13.07
CA ALA A 287 -25.53 -21.14 13.67
C ALA A 287 -26.31 -20.12 12.82
N THR A 288 -27.18 -19.33 13.44
CA THR A 288 -27.95 -18.27 12.77
C THR A 288 -27.72 -16.93 13.46
N ASN A 289 -27.95 -15.84 12.72
CA ASN A 289 -27.86 -14.48 13.28
C ASN A 289 -28.87 -14.28 14.42
N GLN A 290 -30.06 -14.88 14.32
CA GLN A 290 -31.11 -14.81 15.33
C GLN A 290 -30.67 -15.45 16.67
N LEU A 291 -30.02 -16.62 16.61
CA LEU A 291 -29.53 -17.31 17.82
C LEU A 291 -28.44 -16.51 18.54
N LEU A 292 -27.56 -15.83 17.78
CA LEU A 292 -26.55 -14.95 18.35
C LEU A 292 -27.19 -13.70 18.98
N HIS A 293 -28.11 -13.05 18.27
CA HIS A 293 -28.80 -11.86 18.75
C HIS A 293 -29.57 -12.10 20.05
N ALA A 294 -30.25 -13.26 20.17
CA ALA A 294 -31.01 -13.63 21.37
C ALA A 294 -30.15 -13.84 22.63
N ARG A 295 -28.82 -13.93 22.49
CA ARG A 295 -27.87 -14.18 23.59
C ARG A 295 -26.97 -12.98 23.91
N LEU A 296 -27.24 -11.82 23.32
CA LEU A 296 -26.46 -10.62 23.58
C LEU A 296 -26.63 -10.14 25.03
N PRO A 297 -25.54 -9.84 25.75
CA PRO A 297 -25.62 -9.17 27.03
C PRO A 297 -26.26 -7.78 26.90
N PRO A 298 -26.90 -7.26 27.97
CA PRO A 298 -27.46 -5.92 27.96
C PRO A 298 -26.37 -4.86 27.70
N GLY A 299 -26.68 -3.88 26.85
CA GLY A 299 -25.76 -2.80 26.47
C GLY A 299 -24.80 -3.12 25.33
N TRP A 300 -24.85 -4.34 24.78
CA TRP A 300 -24.04 -4.76 23.64
C TRP A 300 -24.79 -4.55 22.34
N HIS A 301 -24.08 -4.08 21.32
CA HIS A 301 -24.62 -3.91 19.98
C HIS A 301 -24.01 -4.96 19.06
N VAL A 302 -24.78 -5.43 18.08
CA VAL A 302 -24.31 -6.38 17.07
C VAL A 302 -24.47 -5.79 15.68
N SER A 303 -23.47 -6.01 14.84
CA SER A 303 -23.52 -5.77 13.41
C SER A 303 -23.17 -7.06 12.67
N PHE A 304 -24.06 -7.50 11.78
CA PHE A 304 -23.86 -8.71 10.99
C PHE A 304 -23.29 -8.36 9.60
N LYS A 305 -22.27 -9.08 9.17
CA LYS A 305 -21.96 -9.23 7.75
C LYS A 305 -22.67 -10.50 7.27
N PRO A 306 -23.51 -10.44 6.23
CA PRO A 306 -24.79 -11.16 6.20
C PRO A 306 -24.76 -12.68 6.45
N LEU A 307 -23.68 -13.38 6.11
CA LEU A 307 -23.64 -14.84 6.13
C LEU A 307 -22.65 -15.45 7.14
N ASP A 308 -21.47 -14.85 7.33
CA ASP A 308 -20.35 -15.57 7.97
C ASP A 308 -19.71 -14.87 9.17
N GLU A 309 -19.97 -13.57 9.37
CA GLU A 309 -19.28 -12.77 10.38
C GLU A 309 -20.23 -11.87 11.16
N ALA A 310 -20.03 -11.78 12.47
CA ALA A 310 -20.73 -10.86 13.35
C ALA A 310 -19.73 -10.06 14.17
N THR A 311 -19.97 -8.76 14.31
CA THR A 311 -19.18 -7.87 15.16
C THR A 311 -20.03 -7.42 16.33
N LEU A 312 -19.61 -7.77 17.54
CA LEU A 312 -20.18 -7.25 18.78
C LEU A 312 -19.43 -5.99 19.18
N SER A 313 -20.12 -4.99 19.72
CA SER A 313 -19.51 -3.79 20.27
C SER A 313 -20.11 -3.40 21.60
N TRP A 314 -19.26 -2.98 22.53
CA TRP A 314 -19.64 -2.52 23.87
C TRP A 314 -18.65 -1.47 24.36
N ARG A 315 -19.00 -0.81 25.47
CA ARG A 315 -18.15 0.19 26.11
C ARG A 315 -17.84 -0.22 27.54
N VAL A 316 -16.62 0.06 27.99
CA VAL A 316 -16.20 -0.13 29.38
C VAL A 316 -15.84 1.24 29.95
N GLY A 317 -16.44 1.63 31.08
CA GLY A 317 -16.13 2.89 31.73
C GLY A 317 -14.65 2.96 32.14
N SER A 318 -14.01 4.09 31.86
CA SER A 318 -12.60 4.35 32.17
C SER A 318 -12.50 5.54 33.11
N ASP A 319 -11.90 5.36 34.28
CA ASP A 319 -11.67 6.44 35.25
C ASP A 319 -10.32 7.11 34.94
N ALA A 320 -10.24 7.72 33.76
CA ALA A 320 -9.03 8.40 33.32
C ALA A 320 -8.71 9.60 34.23
N VAL A 321 -7.50 9.60 34.79
CA VAL A 321 -6.99 10.67 35.65
C VAL A 321 -6.03 11.53 34.84
N PRO A 322 -6.12 12.87 34.90
CA PRO A 322 -5.16 13.74 34.25
C PRO A 322 -3.73 13.53 34.78
N LEU A 323 -2.74 13.56 33.89
CA LEU A 323 -1.33 13.37 34.26
C LEU A 323 -0.86 14.40 35.30
N ALA A 324 -1.37 15.63 35.23
CA ALA A 324 -1.08 16.71 36.19
C ALA A 324 -1.44 16.35 37.65
N ARG A 325 -2.36 15.42 37.86
CA ARG A 325 -2.87 15.02 39.18
C ARG A 325 -2.20 13.77 39.74
N LEU A 326 -1.24 13.21 39.00
CA LEU A 326 -0.48 12.04 39.42
C LEU A 326 0.90 12.41 39.94
N ALA A 327 1.31 11.75 41.03
CA ALA A 327 2.71 11.72 41.42
C ALA A 327 3.45 10.77 40.47
N LEU A 328 4.31 11.33 39.61
CA LEU A 328 5.10 10.53 38.68
C LEU A 328 6.26 9.86 39.40
N PRO A 329 6.56 8.59 39.10
CA PRO A 329 7.76 7.94 39.61
C PRO A 329 9.01 8.60 39.00
N SER A 330 10.11 8.63 39.76
CA SER A 330 11.40 9.04 39.22
C SER A 330 11.95 8.00 38.23
N ALA A 331 12.78 8.42 37.29
CA ALA A 331 13.43 7.55 36.32
C ALA A 331 14.21 6.41 37.01
N LEU A 332 14.93 6.73 38.10
CA LEU A 332 15.64 5.74 38.90
C LEU A 332 14.70 4.69 39.50
N ARG A 333 13.53 5.10 39.99
CA ARG A 333 12.52 4.18 40.54
C ARG A 333 11.92 3.31 39.45
N VAL A 334 11.67 3.86 38.27
CA VAL A 334 11.22 3.07 37.11
C VAL A 334 12.26 2.01 36.74
N ASP A 335 13.54 2.39 36.65
CA ASP A 335 14.62 1.48 36.24
C ASP A 335 14.93 0.39 37.28
N THR A 336 14.67 0.64 38.56
CA THR A 336 14.99 -0.31 39.64
C THR A 336 13.79 -1.15 40.10
N GLU A 337 12.59 -0.56 40.22
CA GLU A 337 11.41 -1.26 40.73
C GLU A 337 10.55 -1.82 39.58
N LEU A 338 10.15 -0.95 38.65
CA LEU A 338 9.23 -1.32 37.58
C LEU A 338 9.89 -2.24 36.56
N VAL A 339 11.09 -1.88 36.07
CA VAL A 339 11.83 -2.73 35.13
C VAL A 339 12.14 -4.09 35.76
N ALA A 340 12.52 -4.15 37.04
CA ALA A 340 12.72 -5.42 37.74
C ALA A 340 11.41 -6.24 37.86
N ALA A 341 10.27 -5.58 38.08
CA ALA A 341 8.96 -6.25 38.07
C ALA A 341 8.60 -6.81 36.69
N LEU A 342 8.86 -6.06 35.62
CA LEU A 342 8.66 -6.51 34.24
C LEU A 342 9.60 -7.67 33.88
N GLN A 343 10.88 -7.60 34.28
CA GLN A 343 11.86 -8.67 34.10
C GLN A 343 11.44 -9.97 34.79
N ARG A 344 10.91 -9.89 36.02
CA ARG A 344 10.36 -11.07 36.72
C ARG A 344 9.17 -11.70 36.00
N LEU A 345 8.41 -10.90 35.27
CA LEU A 345 7.23 -11.36 34.53
C LEU A 345 7.53 -11.84 33.11
N GLN A 346 8.68 -11.51 32.52
CA GLN A 346 9.06 -11.93 31.16
C GLN A 346 8.79 -13.42 30.87
N PRO A 347 9.07 -14.40 31.77
CA PRO A 347 8.81 -15.81 31.50
C PRO A 347 7.33 -16.17 31.31
N ALA A 348 6.39 -15.32 31.75
CA ALA A 348 4.95 -15.53 31.62
C ALA A 348 4.36 -14.88 30.36
N PHE A 349 5.17 -14.15 29.58
CA PHE A 349 4.77 -13.43 28.38
C PHE A 349 5.57 -13.89 27.17
N ALA A 350 5.00 -13.75 25.97
CA ALA A 350 5.70 -13.99 24.72
C ALA A 350 6.67 -12.84 24.40
N SER A 351 6.30 -11.61 24.75
CA SER A 351 7.18 -10.45 24.67
C SER A 351 6.79 -9.39 25.70
N VAL A 352 7.80 -8.71 26.24
CA VAL A 352 7.66 -7.51 27.07
C VAL A 352 8.74 -6.54 26.60
N ALA A 353 8.32 -5.37 26.11
CA ALA A 353 9.21 -4.33 25.60
C ALA A 353 8.88 -2.99 26.28
N LEU A 354 9.93 -2.34 26.76
CA LEU A 354 9.89 -0.97 27.27
C LEU A 354 10.92 -0.16 26.49
N ASP A 355 10.46 0.85 25.75
CA ASP A 355 11.32 1.69 24.93
C ASP A 355 12.16 2.65 25.80
N PRO A 356 13.28 3.17 25.28
CA PRO A 356 14.08 4.20 25.97
C PRO A 356 13.26 5.45 26.31
N ALA A 357 13.65 6.14 27.38
CA ALA A 357 13.01 7.38 27.81
C ALA A 357 13.16 8.49 26.76
N VAL A 358 12.05 9.12 26.39
CA VAL A 358 11.99 10.27 25.50
C VAL A 358 11.35 11.44 26.22
N ALA A 359 11.91 12.64 26.10
CA ALA A 359 11.31 13.85 26.69
C ALA A 359 9.89 14.09 26.14
N LEU A 360 8.96 14.49 27.02
CA LEU A 360 7.62 14.89 26.62
C LEU A 360 7.73 16.20 25.80
N PRO A 361 7.26 16.23 24.54
CA PRO A 361 7.40 17.42 23.70
C PRO A 361 6.62 18.60 24.31
N LEU A 362 7.30 19.73 24.50
CA LEU A 362 6.71 20.96 25.01
C LEU A 362 5.86 21.64 23.91
N PRO A 363 4.74 22.30 24.26
CA PRO A 363 4.00 23.12 23.32
C PRO A 363 4.87 24.31 22.83
N PRO A 364 4.68 24.76 21.57
CA PRO A 364 5.53 25.78 20.96
C PRO A 364 5.52 27.12 21.70
N SER A 365 4.46 27.44 22.43
CA SER A 365 4.33 28.64 23.27
C SER A 365 5.33 28.72 24.43
N LEU A 366 5.95 27.59 24.83
CA LEU A 366 7.01 27.54 25.86
C LEU A 366 8.41 27.45 25.26
N THR A 367 8.53 27.30 23.93
CA THR A 367 9.82 27.23 23.24
C THR A 367 10.33 28.61 22.78
N THR A 368 9.51 29.65 22.92
CA THR A 368 9.90 31.04 22.60
C THR A 368 10.38 31.71 23.89
N GLU A 369 11.70 31.88 24.05
CA GLU A 369 12.28 32.66 25.14
C GLU A 369 11.73 34.10 25.08
N SER A 370 10.72 34.39 25.89
CA SER A 370 10.30 35.76 26.15
C SER A 370 11.09 36.26 27.37
N PRO A 371 11.87 37.36 27.30
CA PRO A 371 12.84 37.73 28.35
C PRO A 371 12.22 38.24 29.67
N ALA A 372 10.90 38.21 29.84
CA ALA A 372 10.23 39.04 30.84
C ALA A 372 9.78 38.32 32.12
N PHE A 373 9.87 36.99 32.20
CA PHE A 373 9.53 36.25 33.42
C PHE A 373 10.43 35.02 33.57
N PRO A 374 10.96 34.70 34.77
CA PRO A 374 11.55 33.39 35.01
C PRO A 374 10.43 32.36 34.85
N ALA A 375 10.34 31.73 33.67
CA ALA A 375 9.43 30.62 33.46
C ALA A 375 9.78 29.53 34.48
N PRO A 376 8.81 28.98 35.22
CA PRO A 376 9.09 27.83 36.07
C PRO A 376 9.71 26.74 35.20
N VAL A 377 10.89 26.25 35.57
CA VAL A 377 11.55 25.15 34.85
C VAL A 377 10.55 23.98 34.84
N PRO A 378 9.98 23.61 33.68
CA PRO A 378 9.00 22.54 33.66
C PRO A 378 9.71 21.27 34.15
N PRO A 379 9.08 20.45 35.01
CA PRO A 379 9.66 19.17 35.37
C PRO A 379 9.96 18.39 34.10
N ASN A 380 11.16 17.82 34.01
CA ASN A 380 11.57 17.00 32.87
C ASN A 380 10.79 15.69 32.90
N ILE A 381 9.55 15.73 32.40
CA ILE A 381 8.71 14.54 32.25
C ILE A 381 9.20 13.79 31.01
N ARG A 382 9.46 12.50 31.21
CA ARG A 382 9.83 11.57 30.14
C ARG A 382 8.68 10.58 29.93
N ARG A 383 8.61 10.05 28.72
CA ARG A 383 7.69 8.97 28.33
C ARG A 383 8.45 7.76 27.79
N ARG A 384 7.93 6.56 28.06
CA ARG A 384 8.41 5.29 27.53
C ARG A 384 7.25 4.48 26.99
N ALA A 385 7.34 3.99 25.77
CA ALA A 385 6.33 3.09 25.23
C ALA A 385 6.48 1.71 25.88
N LEU A 386 5.37 1.17 26.39
CA LEU A 386 5.27 -0.16 26.99
C LEU A 386 4.39 -1.06 26.13
N ARG A 387 4.94 -2.21 25.73
CA ARG A 387 4.24 -3.24 24.96
C ARG A 387 4.42 -4.59 25.61
N MET A 388 3.31 -5.32 25.74
CA MET A 388 3.32 -6.67 26.29
C MET A 388 2.43 -7.57 25.44
N ALA A 389 2.93 -8.75 25.09
CA ALA A 389 2.16 -9.77 24.40
C ALA A 389 2.29 -11.11 25.13
N GLY A 390 1.18 -11.83 25.32
CA GLY A 390 1.21 -13.13 25.98
C GLY A 390 -0.17 -13.71 26.24
N PRO A 391 -0.26 -14.81 27.01
CA PRO A 391 -1.53 -15.38 27.41
C PRO A 391 -2.41 -14.38 28.17
N LEU A 392 -3.71 -14.31 27.86
CA LEU A 392 -4.65 -13.41 28.57
C LEU A 392 -4.57 -13.59 30.10
N ARG A 393 -4.40 -14.84 30.57
CA ARG A 393 -4.24 -15.17 32.01
C ARG A 393 -3.02 -14.52 32.66
N SER A 394 -1.94 -14.30 31.92
CA SER A 394 -0.72 -13.68 32.45
C SER A 394 -0.92 -12.20 32.76
N PHE A 395 -1.84 -11.53 32.05
CA PHE A 395 -2.21 -10.13 32.34
C PHE A 395 -2.95 -9.99 33.68
N ALA A 396 -3.63 -11.03 34.16
CA ALA A 396 -4.23 -11.04 35.50
C ALA A 396 -3.16 -11.11 36.61
N LEU A 397 -1.93 -11.51 36.27
CA LEU A 397 -0.78 -11.60 37.18
C LEU A 397 0.08 -10.34 37.18
N LEU A 398 -0.32 -9.29 36.45
CA LEU A 398 0.40 -8.03 36.43
C LEU A 398 0.59 -7.50 37.87
N PRO A 399 1.80 -7.06 38.23
CA PRO A 399 2.16 -6.79 39.60
C PRO A 399 1.57 -5.44 39.97
N GLY A 400 0.43 -5.46 40.65
CA GLY A 400 -0.17 -4.28 41.23
C GLY A 400 -0.29 -3.08 40.27
N PRO A 401 -0.43 -1.87 40.81
CA PRO A 401 -0.63 -0.68 40.02
C PRO A 401 0.64 -0.25 39.27
N LEU A 402 0.67 -0.43 37.95
CA LEU A 402 1.62 0.25 37.08
C LEU A 402 1.33 1.77 37.15
N PRO A 403 2.19 2.58 37.81
CA PRO A 403 1.89 3.98 38.05
C PRO A 403 2.00 4.79 36.75
N ALA A 404 1.14 5.78 36.58
CA ALA A 404 1.20 6.76 35.50
C ALA A 404 1.30 6.16 34.07
N VAL A 405 0.58 5.06 33.81
CA VAL A 405 0.48 4.48 32.46
C VAL A 405 -0.78 4.95 31.74
N ARG A 406 -0.61 5.45 30.52
CA ARG A 406 -1.70 5.66 29.57
C ARG A 406 -1.79 4.46 28.63
N TRP A 407 -2.69 3.54 28.94
CA TRP A 407 -3.07 2.49 27.98
C TRP A 407 -3.79 3.08 26.76
N SER A 408 -3.51 2.52 25.59
CA SER A 408 -4.09 2.96 24.31
C SER A 408 -4.91 1.87 23.64
N ARG A 409 -4.45 0.62 23.72
CA ARG A 409 -5.08 -0.52 23.03
C ARG A 409 -4.83 -1.82 23.76
N LEU A 410 -5.87 -2.65 23.81
CA LEU A 410 -5.82 -4.07 24.15
C LEU A 410 -6.39 -4.86 22.97
N THR A 411 -5.62 -5.81 22.45
CA THR A 411 -6.09 -6.80 21.46
C THR A 411 -6.10 -8.18 22.08
N LEU A 412 -7.01 -9.03 21.60
CA LEU A 412 -7.13 -10.43 21.96
C LEU A 412 -7.35 -11.23 20.68
N ASP A 413 -6.49 -12.20 20.44
CA ASP A 413 -6.55 -13.12 19.31
C ASP A 413 -6.75 -14.55 19.78
N VAL A 414 -7.64 -15.26 19.08
CA VAL A 414 -7.91 -16.69 19.32
C VAL A 414 -7.07 -17.52 18.36
N GLN A 415 -5.97 -18.10 18.87
CA GLN A 415 -5.06 -18.92 18.08
C GLN A 415 -5.41 -20.42 18.20
N PRO A 416 -5.47 -21.17 17.10
CA PRO A 416 -5.67 -22.61 17.14
C PRO A 416 -4.39 -23.29 17.66
N GLN A 417 -4.37 -23.67 18.93
CA GLN A 417 -3.26 -24.43 19.53
C GLN A 417 -3.69 -25.80 20.04
N ARG A 418 -2.82 -26.80 19.86
CA ARG A 418 -3.09 -28.18 20.29
C ARG A 418 -2.80 -28.44 21.77
N GLN A 419 -1.89 -27.68 22.42
CA GLN A 419 -1.58 -27.82 23.85
C GLN A 419 -1.18 -26.48 24.48
N PRO A 420 -1.84 -26.04 25.58
CA PRO A 420 -1.45 -24.82 26.30
C PRO A 420 -0.15 -25.01 27.10
N SER A 421 0.75 -24.03 27.07
CA SER A 421 1.99 -23.98 27.87
C SER A 421 2.05 -22.67 28.66
N LEU A 422 3.08 -22.46 29.50
CA LEU A 422 3.21 -21.23 30.30
C LEU A 422 3.14 -19.95 29.44
N VAL A 423 3.71 -19.97 28.23
CA VAL A 423 3.76 -18.83 27.29
C VAL A 423 2.75 -18.97 26.14
N ALA A 424 2.28 -20.19 25.87
CA ALA A 424 1.40 -20.48 24.74
C ALA A 424 -0.05 -20.74 25.20
N SER A 425 -0.99 -19.99 24.63
CA SER A 425 -2.40 -20.03 25.00
C SER A 425 -3.27 -19.88 23.76
N THR A 426 -4.46 -20.50 23.78
CA THR A 426 -5.49 -20.28 22.77
C THR A 426 -5.94 -18.81 22.73
N LEU A 427 -5.88 -18.13 23.87
CA LEU A 427 -6.16 -16.70 24.01
C LEU A 427 -4.85 -15.94 24.20
N VAL A 428 -4.42 -15.21 23.17
CA VAL A 428 -3.23 -14.36 23.19
C VAL A 428 -3.69 -12.91 23.20
N ALA A 429 -3.23 -12.12 24.17
CA ALA A 429 -3.54 -10.72 24.27
C ALA A 429 -2.29 -9.86 24.08
N GLU A 430 -2.46 -8.69 23.48
CA GLU A 430 -1.42 -7.67 23.37
C GLU A 430 -1.93 -6.36 23.97
N LEU A 431 -1.12 -5.75 24.84
CA LEU A 431 -1.45 -4.52 25.55
C LEU A 431 -0.40 -3.46 25.23
N HIS A 432 -0.88 -2.26 24.87
CA HIS A 432 -0.07 -1.12 24.45
C HIS A 432 -0.36 0.09 25.32
N GLY A 433 0.69 0.75 25.82
CA GLY A 433 0.57 1.98 26.59
C GLY A 433 1.84 2.82 26.59
N GLU A 434 1.73 4.01 27.18
CA GLU A 434 2.82 4.94 27.41
C GLU A 434 2.97 5.14 28.92
N LEU A 435 4.15 4.89 29.46
CA LEU A 435 4.52 5.17 30.84
C LEU A 435 5.07 6.59 30.94
N TYR A 436 4.63 7.37 31.93
CA TYR A 436 5.18 8.69 32.23
C TYR A 436 6.01 8.65 33.52
N GLU A 437 7.18 9.28 33.49
CA GLU A 437 8.13 9.36 34.60
C GLU A 437 8.71 10.77 34.71
N GLN A 438 9.23 11.10 35.89
CA GLN A 438 9.97 12.32 36.14
C GLN A 438 11.48 12.01 36.10
N GLU A 439 12.28 12.87 35.48
CA GLU A 439 13.75 12.73 35.46
C GLU A 439 14.39 12.67 36.84
#